data_AF-A0A379C8P1-F1
#
_entry.id   AF-A0A379C8P1-F1
#
_cell.length_a   1.000
_cell.length_b   1.000
_cell.length_c   1.000
_cell.angle_alpha   90.00
_cell.angle_beta   90.00
_cell.angle_gamma   90.00
#
_symmetry.space_group_name_H-M   'P 1'
#
loop_
_entity.id
_entity.type
_entity.pdbx_description
1 polymer ?
#
loop_
_entity_poly.entity_id
_entity_poly.type
_entity_poly.pdbx_seq_one_letter_code
_entity_poly.pdbx_strand_id
1 'polypeptide(L)'
;MQLASHRIPFILAIMIIIVAIWSGFSPIDRAVWYAETLPIFMVFALFIVTYPRFQFSGLAYILMSLWMILHLIGAKYTFANVPFDWVNQYIEPFLGEGRNHFDRVAHYVIGFYSFPVAEFILRKKKATLGTALCLGLFFIMSLAATYEIIEWQYAVIEGGNAGVEFLGSQGDIWDAQKDMLADTLGAITALIIFLFARPDLKKSSSHSE
;
A
#
# COMPACT_ATOMS: atom_id res chain seq x y z
N MET A 1 -21.92 10.02 -19.35
CA MET A 1 -21.12 9.36 -18.30
C MET A 1 -20.04 8.57 -18.99
N GLN A 2 -18.82 9.10 -19.09
CA GLN A 2 -17.73 8.35 -19.69
C GLN A 2 -17.50 7.11 -18.82
N LEU A 3 -17.69 5.92 -19.38
CA LEU A 3 -17.32 4.66 -18.72
C LEU A 3 -15.80 4.69 -18.59
N ALA A 4 -15.27 5.13 -17.44
CA ALA A 4 -13.94 4.72 -17.05
C ALA A 4 -13.92 3.19 -17.21
N SER A 5 -12.92 2.63 -17.89
CA SER A 5 -12.87 1.19 -18.18
C SER A 5 -12.98 0.40 -16.87
N HIS A 6 -14.18 -0.05 -16.53
CA HIS A 6 -14.48 -0.77 -15.29
C HIS A 6 -13.76 -2.12 -15.24
N ARG A 7 -13.23 -2.57 -16.38
CA ARG A 7 -12.51 -3.83 -16.53
C ARG A 7 -11.31 -3.90 -15.59
N ILE A 8 -10.48 -2.84 -15.53
CA ILE A 8 -9.27 -2.84 -14.68
C ILE A 8 -9.62 -2.98 -13.19
N PRO A 9 -10.40 -2.07 -12.58
CA PRO A 9 -10.74 -2.18 -11.16
C PRO A 9 -11.52 -3.46 -10.84
N PHE A 10 -12.36 -3.95 -11.76
CA PHE A 10 -13.08 -5.20 -11.57
C PHE A 10 -12.15 -6.43 -11.54
N ILE A 11 -11.22 -6.53 -12.50
CA ILE A 11 -10.22 -7.60 -12.55
C ILE A 11 -9.34 -7.57 -11.29
N LEU A 12 -8.90 -6.38 -10.88
CA LEU A 12 -8.09 -6.21 -9.67
C LEU A 12 -8.87 -6.59 -8.41
N ALA A 13 -10.15 -6.22 -8.31
CA ALA A 13 -10.99 -6.61 -7.18
C ALA A 13 -11.15 -8.14 -7.09
N ILE A 14 -11.38 -8.82 -8.22
CA ILE A 14 -11.40 -10.29 -8.26
C ILE A 14 -10.06 -10.87 -7.81
N MET A 15 -8.96 -10.34 -8.32
CA MET A 15 -7.61 -10.79 -7.94
C MET A 15 -7.36 -10.63 -6.44
N ILE A 16 -7.69 -9.48 -5.86
CA ILE A 16 -7.57 -9.23 -4.41
C ILE A 16 -8.42 -10.22 -3.62
N ILE A 17 -9.66 -10.49 -4.04
CA ILE A 17 -10.53 -11.47 -3.37
C ILE A 17 -9.93 -12.87 -3.42
N ILE A 18 -9.41 -13.31 -4.57
CA ILE A 18 -8.76 -14.61 -4.72
C ILE A 18 -7.55 -14.72 -3.80
N VAL A 19 -6.68 -13.69 -3.78
CA VAL A 19 -5.50 -13.65 -2.92
C VAL A 19 -5.90 -13.60 -1.44
N ALA A 20 -6.97 -12.89 -1.08
CA ALA A 20 -7.46 -12.82 0.29
C ALA A 20 -7.98 -14.17 0.79
N ILE A 21 -8.75 -14.86 -0.05
CA ILE A 21 -9.23 -16.22 0.23
C ILE A 21 -8.03 -17.18 0.39
N TRP A 22 -7.08 -17.15 -0.54
CA TRP A 22 -5.85 -17.94 -0.46
C TRP A 22 -5.04 -17.65 0.80
N SER A 23 -4.88 -16.37 1.15
CA SER A 23 -4.15 -15.91 2.33
C SER A 23 -4.78 -16.43 3.63
N GLY A 24 -6.11 -16.46 3.71
CA GLY A 24 -6.85 -16.96 4.86
C GLY A 24 -6.85 -18.49 5.03
N PHE A 25 -6.44 -19.25 3.98
CA PHE A 25 -6.32 -20.70 4.09
C PHE A 25 -5.03 -21.08 4.82
N SER A 26 -5.14 -21.47 6.10
CA SER A 26 -4.03 -21.96 6.94
C SER A 26 -2.83 -20.99 7.01
N PRO A 27 -3.01 -19.71 7.43
CA PRO A 27 -1.88 -18.79 7.65
C PRO A 27 -0.93 -19.35 8.72
N ILE A 28 0.35 -18.93 8.68
CA ILE A 28 1.36 -19.37 9.66
C ILE A 28 0.91 -19.01 11.08
N ASP A 29 0.46 -17.78 11.28
CA ASP A 29 -0.13 -17.32 12.53
C ASP A 29 -1.48 -16.63 12.25
N ARG A 30 -2.54 -17.11 12.92
CA ARG A 30 -3.90 -16.57 12.72
C ARG A 30 -4.10 -15.22 13.38
N ALA A 31 -3.46 -14.95 14.51
CA ALA A 31 -3.57 -13.67 15.20
C ALA A 31 -2.92 -12.56 14.36
N VAL A 32 -1.69 -12.81 13.89
CA VAL A 32 -0.97 -11.91 12.96
C VAL A 32 -1.79 -11.74 11.68
N TRP A 33 -2.34 -12.81 11.11
CA TRP A 33 -3.18 -12.69 9.92
C TRP A 33 -4.37 -11.73 10.11
N TYR A 34 -5.07 -11.78 11.25
CA TYR A 34 -6.16 -10.84 11.52
C TYR A 34 -5.66 -9.40 11.67
N ALA A 35 -4.55 -9.20 12.39
CA ALA A 35 -3.96 -7.88 12.58
C ALA A 35 -3.59 -7.23 11.23
N GLU A 36 -2.95 -8.00 10.34
CA GLU A 36 -2.45 -7.54 9.05
C GLU A 36 -3.56 -7.37 7.98
N THR A 37 -4.55 -8.26 7.97
CA THR A 37 -5.60 -8.22 6.92
C THR A 37 -6.71 -7.23 7.21
N LEU A 38 -6.93 -6.85 8.47
CA LEU A 38 -7.97 -5.89 8.84
C LEU A 38 -7.79 -4.53 8.15
N PRO A 39 -6.61 -3.87 8.15
CA PRO A 39 -6.35 -2.67 7.36
C PRO A 39 -6.68 -2.83 5.88
N ILE A 40 -6.31 -3.95 5.28
CA ILE A 40 -6.54 -4.24 3.87
C ILE A 40 -8.04 -4.28 3.56
N PHE A 41 -8.82 -5.00 4.37
CA PHE A 41 -10.27 -5.09 4.19
C PHE A 41 -10.96 -3.75 4.41
N MET A 42 -10.49 -2.93 5.35
CA MET A 42 -11.01 -1.56 5.53
C MET A 42 -10.78 -0.69 4.29
N VAL A 43 -9.56 -0.70 3.73
CA VAL A 43 -9.24 0.07 2.51
C VAL A 43 -10.00 -0.48 1.29
N PHE A 44 -10.10 -1.81 1.15
CA PHE A 44 -10.85 -2.44 0.06
C PHE A 44 -12.34 -2.09 0.12
N ALA A 45 -12.96 -2.17 1.30
CA ALA A 45 -14.34 -1.77 1.52
C ALA A 45 -14.55 -0.28 1.23
N LEU A 46 -13.62 0.58 1.65
CA LEU A 46 -13.64 2.01 1.34
C LEU A 46 -13.67 2.24 -0.17
N PHE A 47 -12.87 1.52 -0.96
CA PHE A 47 -12.88 1.64 -2.41
C PHE A 47 -14.19 1.17 -3.04
N ILE A 48 -14.79 0.07 -2.56
CA ILE A 48 -16.11 -0.38 -3.03
C ILE A 48 -17.17 0.70 -2.78
N VAL A 49 -17.21 1.24 -1.56
CA VAL A 49 -18.24 2.22 -1.14
C VAL A 49 -18.08 3.57 -1.85
N THR A 50 -16.83 3.97 -2.13
CA THR A 50 -16.54 5.25 -2.78
C THR A 50 -16.57 5.17 -4.31
N TYR A 51 -16.50 3.97 -4.89
CA TYR A 51 -16.50 3.73 -6.34
C TYR A 51 -17.61 4.45 -7.11
N PRO A 52 -18.88 4.46 -6.66
CA PRO A 52 -19.94 5.16 -7.40
C PRO A 52 -19.78 6.69 -7.39
N ARG A 53 -19.03 7.25 -6.42
CA ARG A 53 -18.87 8.70 -6.23
C ARG A 53 -17.61 9.24 -6.91
N PHE A 54 -16.54 8.45 -6.91
CA PHE A 54 -15.28 8.82 -7.54
C PHE A 54 -14.55 7.57 -8.01
N GLN A 55 -14.22 7.54 -9.30
CA GLN A 55 -13.48 6.44 -9.92
C GLN A 55 -12.09 6.94 -10.26
N PHE A 56 -11.08 6.34 -9.65
CA PHE A 56 -9.68 6.62 -9.95
C PHE A 56 -9.31 6.11 -11.36
N SER A 57 -8.16 6.55 -11.86
CA SER A 57 -7.60 6.02 -13.09
C SER A 57 -7.25 4.52 -12.95
N GLY A 58 -7.24 3.79 -14.06
CA GLY A 58 -6.82 2.38 -14.05
C GLY A 58 -5.41 2.18 -13.48
N LEU A 59 -4.50 3.11 -13.76
CA LEU A 59 -3.14 3.08 -13.22
C LEU A 59 -3.14 3.26 -11.69
N ALA A 60 -3.93 4.19 -11.16
CA ALA A 60 -4.09 4.33 -9.71
C ALA A 60 -4.62 3.05 -9.06
N TYR A 61 -5.64 2.39 -9.66
CA TYR A 61 -6.12 1.11 -9.14
C TYR A 61 -5.04 0.02 -9.17
N ILE A 62 -4.24 -0.06 -10.25
CA ILE A 62 -3.11 -1.01 -10.32
C ILE A 62 -2.15 -0.74 -9.17
N LEU A 63 -1.67 0.50 -9.02
CA LEU A 63 -0.72 0.90 -7.99
C LEU A 63 -1.24 0.59 -6.57
N MET A 64 -2.51 0.92 -6.28
CA MET A 64 -3.12 0.66 -4.97
C MET A 64 -3.28 -0.84 -4.67
N SER A 65 -3.52 -1.66 -5.71
CA SER A 65 -3.73 -3.10 -5.55
C SER A 65 -2.44 -3.84 -5.23
N LEU A 66 -1.28 -3.32 -5.65
CA LEU A 66 0.03 -3.93 -5.36
C LEU A 66 0.25 -4.08 -3.85
N TRP A 67 0.02 -3.01 -3.08
CA TRP A 67 0.15 -3.05 -1.63
C TRP A 67 -0.79 -4.09 -1.00
N MET A 68 -2.07 -4.08 -1.39
CA MET A 68 -3.06 -5.03 -0.85
C MET A 68 -2.63 -6.48 -1.09
N ILE A 69 -2.13 -6.79 -2.29
CA ILE A 69 -1.67 -8.14 -2.64
C ILE A 69 -0.43 -8.51 -1.82
N LEU A 70 0.56 -7.61 -1.73
CA LEU A 70 1.78 -7.87 -0.95
C LEU A 70 1.47 -8.08 0.53
N HIS A 71 0.63 -7.23 1.14
CA HIS A 71 0.23 -7.41 2.53
C HIS A 71 -0.56 -8.70 2.77
N LEU A 72 -1.44 -9.12 1.85
CA LEU A 72 -2.11 -10.42 1.98
C LEU A 72 -1.13 -11.60 1.92
N ILE A 73 -0.06 -11.48 1.13
CA ILE A 73 1.04 -12.47 1.10
C ILE A 73 1.83 -12.41 2.40
N GLY A 74 2.17 -11.22 2.90
CA GLY A 74 2.81 -11.02 4.19
C GLY A 74 2.01 -11.65 5.33
N ALA A 75 0.72 -11.32 5.44
CA ALA A 75 -0.20 -11.88 6.43
C ALA A 75 -0.30 -13.41 6.38
N LYS A 76 -0.26 -14.01 5.19
CA LYS A 76 -0.32 -15.47 4.99
C LYS A 76 0.88 -16.17 5.63
N TYR A 77 2.07 -15.61 5.44
CA TYR A 77 3.30 -16.22 5.90
C TYR A 77 3.81 -15.65 7.23
N THR A 78 3.30 -14.52 7.72
CA THR A 78 4.06 -13.53 8.51
C THR A 78 5.17 -12.90 7.68
N PHE A 79 5.38 -11.59 7.80
CA PHE A 79 6.31 -10.84 6.95
C PHE A 79 7.75 -11.39 7.02
N ALA A 80 8.19 -11.85 8.19
CA ALA A 80 9.50 -12.46 8.40
C ALA A 80 9.69 -13.78 7.62
N ASN A 81 8.61 -14.51 7.33
CA ASN A 81 8.66 -15.88 6.79
C ASN A 81 8.16 -15.99 5.34
N VAL A 82 7.95 -14.87 4.64
CA VAL A 82 7.64 -14.90 3.20
C VAL A 82 8.84 -15.51 2.45
N PRO A 83 8.65 -16.48 1.53
CA PRO A 83 9.75 -17.08 0.76
C PRO A 83 10.33 -16.06 -0.25
N PHE A 84 11.19 -15.17 0.24
CA PHE A 84 11.65 -13.98 -0.46
C PHE A 84 13.17 -13.96 -0.70
N ASP A 85 13.90 -15.00 -0.27
CA ASP A 85 15.37 -15.10 -0.38
C ASP A 85 15.90 -14.81 -1.80
N TRP A 86 15.14 -15.21 -2.81
CA TRP A 86 15.49 -15.00 -4.22
C TRP A 86 15.62 -13.51 -4.60
N VAL A 87 14.92 -12.59 -3.91
CA VAL A 87 15.13 -11.14 -3.99
C VAL A 87 16.00 -10.63 -2.86
N ASN A 88 15.78 -11.15 -1.64
CA ASN A 88 16.39 -10.64 -0.41
C ASN A 88 17.92 -10.52 -0.55
N GLN A 89 18.57 -11.55 -1.11
CA GLN A 89 20.01 -11.60 -1.38
C GLN A 89 20.57 -10.42 -2.20
N TYR A 90 19.73 -9.77 -3.02
CA TYR A 90 20.15 -8.63 -3.85
C TYR A 90 19.92 -7.27 -3.18
N ILE A 91 19.06 -7.21 -2.17
CA ILE A 91 18.67 -5.95 -1.51
C ILE A 91 19.26 -5.80 -0.09
N GLU A 92 19.58 -6.91 0.58
CA GLU A 92 20.26 -6.91 1.89
C GLU A 92 21.51 -6.00 1.94
N PRO A 93 22.41 -5.97 0.93
CA PRO A 93 23.60 -5.11 0.97
C PRO A 93 23.28 -3.62 1.06
N PHE A 94 22.05 -3.21 0.72
CA PHE A 94 21.61 -1.82 0.72
C PHE A 94 20.67 -1.50 1.89
N LEU A 95 19.91 -2.49 2.38
CA LEU A 95 18.84 -2.29 3.37
C LEU A 95 19.20 -2.81 4.78
N GLY A 96 20.24 -3.63 4.88
CA GLY A 96 20.73 -4.24 6.12
C GLY A 96 20.68 -5.77 6.07
N GLU A 97 21.58 -6.45 6.76
CA GLU A 97 21.67 -7.92 6.78
C GLU A 97 20.81 -8.53 7.90
N GLY A 98 20.51 -9.83 7.79
CA GLY A 98 19.97 -10.62 8.89
C GLY A 98 18.45 -10.58 9.06
N ARG A 99 17.71 -10.11 8.04
CA ARG A 99 16.24 -10.10 8.05
C ARG A 99 15.65 -10.31 6.66
N ASN A 100 14.39 -10.69 6.64
CA ASN A 100 13.56 -10.68 5.45
C ASN A 100 13.03 -9.26 5.17
N HIS A 101 13.38 -8.70 4.01
CA HIS A 101 12.98 -7.36 3.57
C HIS A 101 11.68 -7.31 2.77
N PHE A 102 10.90 -8.40 2.75
CA PHE A 102 9.60 -8.38 2.10
C PHE A 102 8.70 -7.25 2.63
N ASP A 103 8.78 -7.01 3.94
CA ASP A 103 8.08 -5.92 4.62
C ASP A 103 8.52 -4.54 4.12
N ARG A 104 9.83 -4.29 4.04
CA ARG A 104 10.39 -3.05 3.47
C ARG A 104 9.90 -2.79 2.04
N VAL A 105 9.72 -3.84 1.25
CA VAL A 105 9.16 -3.74 -0.10
C VAL A 105 7.68 -3.39 -0.05
N ALA A 106 6.92 -3.97 0.87
CA ALA A 106 5.53 -3.60 1.07
C ALA A 106 5.36 -2.13 1.52
N HIS A 107 6.25 -1.64 2.39
CA HIS A 107 6.37 -0.22 2.76
C HIS A 107 6.64 0.68 1.54
N TYR A 108 7.63 0.33 0.73
CA TYR A 108 7.85 1.06 -0.53
C TYR A 108 6.59 1.10 -1.42
N VAL A 109 5.79 0.03 -1.44
CA VAL A 109 4.60 -0.05 -2.27
C VAL A 109 3.38 0.67 -1.68
N ILE A 110 3.19 0.75 -0.34
CA ILE A 110 2.11 1.59 0.23
C ILE A 110 2.33 3.06 -0.15
N GLY A 111 3.59 3.49 -0.30
CA GLY A 111 3.92 4.82 -0.81
C GLY A 111 3.23 5.16 -2.14
N PHE A 112 2.91 4.17 -2.97
CA PHE A 112 2.22 4.40 -4.24
C PHE A 112 0.81 5.01 -4.09
N TYR A 113 0.24 5.02 -2.89
CA TYR A 113 -1.01 5.72 -2.58
C TYR A 113 -0.88 7.26 -2.68
N SER A 114 0.34 7.82 -2.78
CA SER A 114 0.52 9.24 -3.11
C SER A 114 -0.07 9.62 -4.48
N PHE A 115 -0.05 8.69 -5.45
CA PHE A 115 -0.59 8.87 -6.80
C PHE A 115 -2.11 9.12 -6.79
N PRO A 116 -2.96 8.22 -6.24
CA PRO A 116 -4.40 8.46 -6.18
C PRO A 116 -4.75 9.69 -5.33
N VAL A 117 -3.98 10.01 -4.29
CA VAL A 117 -4.19 11.24 -3.51
C VAL A 117 -4.02 12.48 -4.39
N ALA A 118 -2.92 12.58 -5.14
CA ALA A 118 -2.70 13.66 -6.09
C ALA A 118 -3.78 13.69 -7.19
N GLU A 119 -4.16 12.51 -7.72
CA GLU A 119 -5.23 12.37 -8.71
C GLU A 119 -6.55 12.94 -8.20
N PHE A 120 -6.94 12.58 -6.98
CA PHE A 120 -8.18 13.02 -6.36
C PHE A 120 -8.22 14.54 -6.17
N ILE A 121 -7.16 15.10 -5.58
CA ILE A 121 -7.06 16.54 -5.30
C ILE A 121 -7.17 17.35 -6.60
N LEU A 122 -6.46 16.94 -7.66
CA LEU A 122 -6.44 17.65 -8.93
C LEU A 122 -7.74 17.48 -9.72
N ARG A 123 -8.31 16.27 -9.79
CA ARG A 123 -9.60 16.04 -10.46
C ARG A 123 -10.76 16.72 -9.74
N LYS A 124 -10.67 16.93 -8.43
CA LYS A 124 -11.62 17.74 -7.65
C LYS A 124 -11.31 19.24 -7.66
N LYS A 125 -10.27 19.68 -8.37
CA LYS A 125 -9.83 21.08 -8.48
C LYS A 125 -9.62 21.74 -7.12
N LYS A 126 -9.06 21.01 -6.16
CA LYS A 126 -8.86 21.48 -4.78
C LYS A 126 -7.51 22.16 -4.55
N ALA A 127 -6.53 21.94 -5.42
CA ALA A 127 -5.21 22.55 -5.33
C ALA A 127 -4.52 22.62 -6.70
N THR A 128 -3.37 23.31 -6.76
CA THR A 128 -2.46 23.30 -7.92
C THR A 128 -1.67 21.99 -7.97
N LEU A 129 -1.02 21.70 -9.10
CA LEU A 129 -0.18 20.50 -9.25
C LEU A 129 0.86 20.38 -8.13
N GLY A 130 1.68 21.41 -7.92
CA GLY A 130 2.72 21.38 -6.88
C GLY A 130 2.16 21.10 -5.50
N THR A 131 1.08 21.78 -5.11
CA THR A 131 0.42 21.56 -3.82
C THR A 131 -0.18 20.15 -3.71
N ALA A 132 -0.78 19.61 -4.78
CA ALA A 132 -1.33 18.25 -4.77
C ALA A 132 -0.23 17.18 -4.62
N LEU A 133 0.93 17.37 -5.26
CA LEU A 133 2.06 16.45 -5.10
C LEU A 133 2.63 16.51 -3.67
N CYS A 134 2.81 17.71 -3.11
CA CYS A 134 3.26 17.85 -1.72
C CYS A 134 2.27 17.22 -0.73
N LEU A 135 0.96 17.45 -0.92
CA LEU A 135 -0.06 16.84 -0.07
C LEU A 135 -0.10 15.31 -0.22
N GLY A 136 0.11 14.79 -1.43
CA GLY A 136 0.24 13.34 -1.66
C GLY A 136 1.43 12.74 -0.92
N LEU A 137 2.58 13.41 -0.94
CA LEU A 137 3.77 12.99 -0.22
C LEU A 137 3.55 13.04 1.30
N PHE A 138 3.06 14.16 1.82
CA PHE A 138 2.82 14.34 3.25
C PHE A 138 1.73 13.43 3.78
N PHE A 139 0.73 13.10 2.97
CA PHE A 139 -0.25 12.09 3.33
C PHE A 139 0.40 10.74 3.62
N ILE A 140 1.31 10.28 2.76
CA ILE A 140 2.03 9.02 3.00
C ILE A 140 2.95 9.12 4.21
N MET A 141 3.75 10.19 4.33
CA MET A 141 4.64 10.35 5.48
C MET A 141 3.87 10.38 6.81
N SER A 142 2.70 11.03 6.83
CA SER A 142 1.83 11.05 8.01
C SER A 142 1.20 9.69 8.28
N LEU A 143 0.81 8.95 7.23
CA LEU A 143 0.26 7.61 7.36
C LEU A 143 1.31 6.64 7.92
N ALA A 144 2.52 6.66 7.37
CA ALA A 144 3.68 5.89 7.81
C ALA A 144 3.95 6.11 9.30
N ALA A 145 4.18 7.36 9.69
CA ALA A 145 4.44 7.71 11.09
C ALA A 145 3.29 7.31 12.03
N THR A 146 2.04 7.36 11.56
CA THR A 146 0.89 6.91 12.36
C THR A 146 0.88 5.40 12.52
N TYR A 147 1.19 4.65 11.46
CA TYR A 147 1.19 3.19 11.48
C TYR A 147 2.31 2.64 12.38
N GLU A 148 3.52 3.19 12.29
CA GLU A 148 4.64 2.84 13.18
C GLU A 148 4.32 3.06 14.66
N ILE A 149 3.56 4.12 14.98
CA ILE A 149 3.09 4.35 16.35
C ILE A 149 2.10 3.25 16.76
N ILE A 150 1.21 2.81 15.87
CA ILE A 150 0.26 1.73 16.14
C ILE A 150 1.00 0.42 16.37
N GLU A 151 1.98 0.07 15.53
CA GLU A 151 2.78 -1.15 15.66
C GLU A 151 3.58 -1.18 16.96
N TRP A 152 4.23 -0.06 17.29
CA TRP A 152 4.90 0.08 18.57
C TRP A 152 3.93 -0.14 19.75
N GLN A 153 2.76 0.50 19.71
CA GLN A 153 1.76 0.33 20.78
C GLN A 153 1.21 -1.10 20.85
N TYR A 154 0.97 -1.74 19.69
CA TYR A 154 0.51 -3.12 19.63
C TYR A 154 1.53 -4.08 20.24
N ALA A 155 2.81 -3.93 19.89
CA ALA A 155 3.89 -4.74 20.44
C ALA A 155 4.02 -4.59 21.97
N VAL A 156 3.81 -3.38 22.50
CA VAL A 156 3.81 -3.10 23.94
C VAL A 156 2.60 -3.69 24.66
N ILE A 157 1.40 -3.62 24.06
CA ILE A 157 0.13 -4.04 24.69
C ILE A 157 -0.04 -5.56 24.62
N GLU A 158 0.08 -6.16 23.44
CA GLU A 158 -0.15 -7.59 23.26
C GLU A 158 0.97 -8.39 23.92
N GLY A 159 2.22 -7.96 23.72
CA GLY A 159 3.40 -8.69 24.17
C GLY A 159 3.48 -10.11 23.56
N GLY A 160 4.60 -10.79 23.80
CA GLY A 160 4.81 -12.15 23.30
C GLY A 160 5.10 -12.21 21.79
N ASN A 161 5.01 -13.41 21.21
CA ASN A 161 5.47 -13.67 19.84
C ASN A 161 4.63 -12.94 18.78
N ALA A 162 3.31 -12.87 18.93
CA ALA A 162 2.44 -12.20 17.95
C ALA A 162 2.73 -10.70 17.85
N GLY A 163 2.99 -10.02 18.98
CA GLY A 163 3.39 -8.62 18.99
C GLY A 163 4.76 -8.37 18.34
N VAL A 164 5.72 -9.27 18.55
CA VAL A 164 7.06 -9.17 17.92
C VAL A 164 7.00 -9.47 16.42
N GLU A 165 6.19 -10.44 16.00
CA GLU A 165 5.98 -10.78 14.59
C GLU A 165 5.22 -9.68 13.85
N PHE A 166 4.17 -9.09 14.46
CA PHE A 166 3.45 -7.95 13.88
C PHE A 166 4.30 -6.70 13.82
N LEU A 167 5.15 -6.44 14.82
CA LEU A 167 6.12 -5.34 14.76
C LEU A 167 7.13 -5.51 13.62
N GLY A 168 7.33 -6.73 13.10
CA GLY A 168 8.14 -6.98 11.90
C GLY A 168 9.66 -6.75 12.03
N SER A 169 10.14 -6.15 13.14
CA SER A 169 11.51 -5.64 13.26
C SER A 169 12.63 -6.65 13.06
N GLN A 170 12.41 -7.93 13.39
CA GLN A 170 13.41 -9.00 13.22
C GLN A 170 14.77 -8.64 13.90
N GLY A 171 14.75 -7.82 14.96
CA GLY A 171 15.94 -7.34 15.65
C GLY A 171 16.59 -6.08 15.07
N ASP A 172 16.05 -5.49 14.00
CA ASP A 172 16.49 -4.20 13.47
C ASP A 172 15.98 -3.05 14.36
N ILE A 173 16.89 -2.40 15.08
CA ILE A 173 16.55 -1.28 15.96
C ILE A 173 16.12 -0.01 15.21
N TRP A 174 16.38 0.05 13.89
CA TRP A 174 16.06 1.19 13.03
C TRP A 174 14.87 0.94 12.13
N ASP A 175 14.08 -0.10 12.43
CA ASP A 175 13.04 -0.60 11.55
C ASP A 175 12.07 0.50 11.13
N ALA A 176 11.37 1.07 12.11
CA ALA A 176 10.41 2.14 11.91
C ALA A 176 10.94 3.31 11.08
N GLN A 177 12.20 3.73 11.31
CA GLN A 177 12.79 4.83 10.56
C GLN A 177 13.04 4.48 9.10
N LYS A 178 13.50 3.24 8.85
CA LYS A 178 13.73 2.75 7.50
C LYS A 178 12.40 2.46 6.77
N ASP A 179 11.32 2.14 7.48
CA ASP A 179 10.00 1.86 6.89
C ASP A 179 9.34 3.14 6.47
N MET A 180 9.33 4.15 7.36
CA MET A 180 8.94 5.51 6.99
C MET A 180 9.76 6.06 5.80
N LEU A 181 11.05 5.73 5.71
CA LEU A 181 11.87 6.12 4.56
C LEU A 181 11.45 5.36 3.29
N ALA A 182 11.22 4.04 3.37
CA ALA A 182 10.76 3.24 2.25
C ALA A 182 9.41 3.75 1.71
N ASP A 183 8.44 4.01 2.60
CA ASP A 183 7.14 4.61 2.29
C ASP A 183 7.31 5.94 1.54
N THR A 184 8.19 6.80 2.06
CA THR A 184 8.48 8.11 1.47
C THR A 184 9.08 8.00 0.07
N LEU A 185 10.03 7.09 -0.14
CA LEU A 185 10.65 6.86 -1.44
C LEU A 185 9.65 6.27 -2.45
N GLY A 186 8.80 5.35 -2.00
CA GLY A 186 7.66 4.84 -2.77
C GLY A 186 6.73 5.95 -3.22
N ALA A 187 6.39 6.86 -2.31
CA ALA A 187 5.56 8.02 -2.59
C ALA A 187 6.18 8.94 -3.63
N ILE A 188 7.47 9.25 -3.52
CA ILE A 188 8.20 10.05 -4.52
C ILE A 188 8.14 9.37 -5.89
N THR A 189 8.42 8.08 -5.97
CA THR A 189 8.35 7.30 -7.22
C THR A 189 6.97 7.39 -7.87
N ALA A 190 5.91 7.19 -7.10
CA ALA A 190 4.56 7.26 -7.63
C ALA A 190 4.16 8.68 -8.06
N LEU A 191 4.62 9.73 -7.37
CA LEU A 191 4.41 11.12 -7.79
C LEU A 191 5.21 11.45 -9.07
N ILE A 192 6.40 10.90 -9.25
CA ILE A 192 7.15 10.99 -10.51
C ILE A 192 6.35 10.32 -11.64
N ILE A 193 5.81 9.11 -11.41
CA ILE A 193 4.94 8.42 -12.38
C ILE A 193 3.70 9.29 -12.70
N PHE A 194 3.13 9.95 -11.69
CA PHE A 194 1.99 10.86 -11.87
C PHE A 194 2.31 12.02 -12.80
N LEU A 195 3.50 12.63 -12.67
CA LEU A 195 3.96 13.73 -13.53
C LEU A 195 3.99 13.35 -15.02
N PHE A 196 4.28 12.08 -15.34
CA PHE A 196 4.25 11.58 -16.71
C PHE A 196 2.85 11.12 -17.15
N ALA A 197 2.13 10.41 -16.30
CA ALA A 197 0.85 9.79 -16.68
C ALA A 197 -0.31 10.78 -16.78
N ARG A 198 -0.30 11.84 -15.95
CA ARG A 198 -1.28 12.94 -15.87
C ARG A 198 -2.74 12.52 -16.10
N PRO A 199 -3.27 11.53 -15.33
CA PRO A 199 -4.66 11.11 -15.48
C PRO A 199 -5.66 12.23 -15.17
N ASP A 200 -5.25 13.25 -14.43
CA ASP A 200 -6.02 14.47 -14.15
C ASP A 200 -6.33 15.29 -15.41
N LEU A 201 -5.48 15.22 -16.43
CA LEU A 201 -5.65 15.95 -17.70
C LEU A 201 -6.40 15.16 -18.77
N LYS A 202 -6.56 13.84 -18.60
CA LYS A 202 -7.27 13.00 -19.58
C LYS A 202 -8.75 13.40 -19.58
N LYS A 203 -9.22 13.93 -20.72
CA LYS A 203 -10.62 14.36 -20.86
C LYS A 203 -11.57 13.20 -20.60
N SER A 204 -12.62 13.50 -19.83
CA SER A 204 -13.81 12.68 -19.85
C SER A 204 -14.51 12.81 -21.20
N SER A 205 -14.32 11.86 -22.11
CA SER A 205 -15.04 11.73 -23.37
C SER A 205 -16.54 11.52 -23.11
N SER A 206 -17.27 12.62 -23.02
CA SER A 206 -18.70 12.76 -23.31
C SER A 206 -18.93 14.28 -23.48
N HIS A 207 -19.40 14.86 -24.58
CA HIS A 207 -20.20 14.40 -25.71
C HIS A 207 -19.72 15.10 -26.99
N SER A 208 -19.66 14.37 -28.11
CA SER A 208 -19.98 14.93 -29.42
C SER A 208 -21.39 14.44 -29.74
N GLU A 209 -22.23 15.41 -30.12
CA GLU A 209 -23.65 15.32 -30.50
C GLU A 209 -24.67 15.40 -29.34
#